data_AF-A0A2E1SXB0-F1
#
_entry.id   AF-A0A2E1SXB0-F1
#
_cell.length_a   1.000
_cell.length_b   1.000
_cell.length_c   1.000
_cell.angle_alpha   90.00
_cell.angle_beta   90.00
_cell.angle_gamma   90.00
#
_symmetry.space_group_name_H-M   'P 1'
#
loop_
_entity.id
_entity.type
_entity.pdbx_description
1 polymer ?
#
loop_
_entity_poly.entity_id
_entity_poly.type
_entity_poly.pdbx_seq_one_letter_code
_entity_poly.pdbx_strand_id
1 'polypeptide(L)'
;GTDAYREIANLARVDRQTVKSFFTAALNCESYERARSGARVPEKFGRDIMEAFERLYPKAQIFNGDRPFGLVGMQLEGEILQIAMKQLRLLDVFALPIHDAIAVNEKNYELAKSAMEDAWYHVMNPFHPTAKTFVG
;
A
#
# COMPACT_ATOMS: atom_id res chain seq x y z
N GLY A 1 2.39 13.71 -4.56
CA GLY A 1 3.20 12.61 -4.01
C GLY A 1 4.52 12.57 -4.73
N THR A 2 5.62 12.32 -4.01
CA THR A 2 6.93 12.03 -4.60
C THR A 2 6.88 10.70 -5.37
N ASP A 3 7.52 10.63 -6.52
CA ASP A 3 7.54 9.42 -7.36
C ASP A 3 8.57 8.44 -6.79
N ALA A 4 8.15 7.59 -5.85
CA ALA A 4 9.02 6.65 -5.13
C ALA A 4 9.88 5.78 -6.06
N TYR A 5 9.35 5.39 -7.23
CA TYR A 5 10.11 4.62 -8.21
C TYR A 5 11.26 5.41 -8.83
N ARG A 6 11.12 6.73 -8.97
CA ARG A 6 12.15 7.59 -9.55
C ARG A 6 13.34 7.76 -8.62
N GLU A 7 13.11 7.84 -7.31
CA GLU A 7 14.19 7.92 -6.32
C GLU A 7 15.00 6.63 -6.28
N ILE A 8 14.32 5.47 -6.27
CA ILE A 8 14.96 4.16 -6.35
C ILE A 8 15.72 4.01 -7.69
N ALA A 9 15.11 4.41 -8.81
CA ALA A 9 15.74 4.38 -10.14
C ALA A 9 17.04 5.18 -10.19
N ASN A 10 17.05 6.39 -9.62
CA ASN A 10 18.25 7.23 -9.57
C ASN A 10 19.38 6.59 -8.77
N LEU A 11 19.07 5.98 -7.61
CA LEU A 11 20.06 5.31 -6.77
C LEU A 11 20.58 4.01 -7.39
N ALA A 12 19.69 3.19 -7.96
CA ALA A 12 20.03 1.93 -8.59
C ALA A 12 20.67 2.10 -9.98
N ARG A 13 20.61 3.31 -10.57
CA ARG A 13 21.01 3.59 -11.96
C ARG A 13 20.29 2.70 -12.98
N VAL A 14 19.02 2.43 -12.71
CA VAL A 14 18.12 1.65 -13.57
C VAL A 14 16.98 2.56 -14.02
N ASP A 15 16.37 2.28 -15.17
CA ASP A 15 15.22 3.05 -15.63
C ASP A 15 14.00 2.86 -14.71
N ARG A 16 13.20 3.92 -14.59
CA ARG A 16 11.98 3.93 -13.76
C ARG A 16 11.01 2.81 -14.13
N GLN A 17 10.91 2.44 -15.40
CA GLN A 17 9.93 1.46 -15.85
C GLN A 17 10.32 0.06 -15.38
N THR A 18 11.59 -0.30 -15.43
CA THR A 18 12.14 -1.53 -14.86
C THR A 18 11.93 -1.59 -13.35
N VAL A 19 12.20 -0.50 -12.63
CA VAL A 19 11.92 -0.40 -11.19
C VAL A 19 10.44 -0.63 -10.90
N LYS A 20 9.55 0.04 -11.63
CA LYS A 20 8.10 -0.12 -11.48
C LYS A 20 7.67 -1.57 -11.72
N SER A 21 8.09 -2.16 -12.85
CA SER A 21 7.76 -3.55 -13.18
C SER A 21 8.24 -4.53 -12.12
N PHE A 22 9.46 -4.32 -11.57
CA PHE A 22 10.00 -5.12 -10.48
C PHE A 22 9.11 -5.05 -9.24
N PHE A 23 8.76 -3.85 -8.75
CA PHE A 23 7.91 -3.72 -7.57
C PHE A 23 6.48 -4.20 -7.79
N THR A 24 5.92 -4.02 -8.99
CA THR A 24 4.61 -4.62 -9.31
C THR A 24 4.65 -6.14 -9.19
N ALA A 25 5.73 -6.79 -9.64
CA ALA A 25 5.89 -8.23 -9.43
C ALA A 25 6.18 -8.59 -7.96
N ALA A 26 7.03 -7.81 -7.28
CA ALA A 26 7.43 -8.03 -5.89
C ALA A 26 6.23 -7.99 -4.94
N LEU A 27 5.32 -7.03 -5.11
CA LEU A 27 4.10 -6.92 -4.30
C LEU A 27 3.18 -8.15 -4.45
N ASN A 28 3.30 -8.89 -5.55
CA ASN A 28 2.47 -10.06 -5.86
C ASN A 28 3.22 -11.40 -5.72
N CYS A 29 4.47 -11.39 -5.23
CA CYS A 29 5.29 -12.58 -5.06
C CYS A 29 5.75 -12.74 -3.60
N GLU A 30 5.94 -14.00 -3.19
CA GLU A 30 6.44 -14.35 -1.86
C GLU A 30 7.98 -14.23 -1.74
N SER A 31 8.69 -14.13 -2.86
CA SER A 31 10.16 -14.09 -2.86
C SER A 31 10.75 -13.22 -3.96
N TYR A 32 11.96 -12.73 -3.69
CA TYR A 32 12.77 -11.93 -4.62
C TYR A 32 12.98 -12.63 -5.97
N GLU A 33 13.32 -13.92 -5.97
CA GLU A 33 13.59 -14.63 -7.23
C GLU A 33 12.36 -14.75 -8.13
N ARG A 34 11.19 -14.99 -7.52
CA ARG A 34 9.92 -15.02 -8.26
C ARG A 34 9.56 -13.65 -8.80
N ALA A 35 9.74 -12.60 -8.00
CA ALA A 35 9.50 -11.22 -8.42
C ALA A 35 10.41 -10.82 -9.60
N ARG A 36 11.71 -11.10 -9.49
CA ARG A 36 12.70 -10.83 -10.53
C ARG A 36 12.38 -11.56 -11.83
N SER A 37 12.09 -12.86 -11.73
CA SER A 37 11.71 -13.69 -12.88
C SER A 37 10.43 -13.18 -13.55
N GLY A 38 9.40 -12.87 -12.75
CA GLY A 38 8.13 -12.32 -13.23
C GLY A 38 8.28 -10.96 -13.92
N ALA A 39 9.16 -10.11 -13.42
CA ALA A 39 9.47 -8.80 -14.02
C ALA A 39 10.51 -8.87 -15.15
N ARG A 40 11.10 -10.05 -15.43
CA ARG A 40 12.15 -10.28 -16.42
C ARG A 40 13.35 -9.35 -16.25
N VAL A 41 13.73 -9.07 -15.01
CA VAL A 41 14.82 -8.16 -14.68
C VAL A 41 16.14 -8.94 -14.54
N PRO A 42 17.25 -8.46 -15.15
CA PRO A 42 18.57 -9.05 -14.93
C PRO A 42 18.95 -9.08 -13.45
N GLU A 43 19.68 -10.11 -13.03
CA GLU A 43 20.06 -10.32 -11.62
C GLU A 43 20.80 -9.13 -10.99
N LYS A 44 21.69 -8.50 -11.77
CA LYS A 44 22.39 -7.28 -11.34
C LYS A 44 21.41 -6.14 -11.02
N PHE A 45 20.48 -5.86 -11.92
CA PHE A 45 19.50 -4.78 -11.74
C PHE A 45 18.54 -5.08 -10.59
N GLY A 46 18.11 -6.34 -10.42
CA GLY A 46 17.28 -6.72 -9.28
C GLY A 46 17.97 -6.44 -7.93
N ARG A 47 19.27 -6.76 -7.82
CA ARG A 47 20.06 -6.45 -6.63
C ARG A 47 20.22 -4.94 -6.40
N ASP A 48 20.61 -4.20 -7.43
CA ASP A 48 20.82 -2.75 -7.34
C ASP A 48 19.52 -2.03 -6.92
N ILE A 49 18.35 -2.50 -7.41
CA ILE A 49 17.03 -1.99 -7.02
C ILE A 49 16.71 -2.28 -5.56
N MET A 50 16.92 -3.53 -5.10
CA MET A 50 16.66 -3.91 -3.71
C MET A 50 17.58 -3.18 -2.73
N GLU A 51 18.87 -3.04 -3.05
CA GLU A 51 19.82 -2.30 -2.23
C GLU A 51 19.44 -0.81 -2.13
N ALA A 52 19.02 -0.20 -3.25
CA ALA A 52 18.51 1.17 -3.25
C ALA A 52 17.23 1.31 -2.42
N PHE A 53 16.32 0.33 -2.49
CA PHE A 53 15.10 0.31 -1.71
C PHE A 53 15.37 0.18 -0.20
N GLU A 54 16.22 -0.75 0.22
CA GLU A 54 16.58 -0.95 1.63
C GLU A 54 17.29 0.28 2.22
N ARG A 55 18.06 1.02 1.41
CA ARG A 55 18.67 2.29 1.82
C ARG A 55 17.64 3.39 2.04
N LEU A 56 16.65 3.50 1.16
CA LEU A 56 15.59 4.53 1.26
C LEU A 56 14.56 4.19 2.34
N TYR A 57 14.23 2.90 2.48
CA TYR A 57 13.16 2.40 3.34
C TYR A 57 13.65 1.25 4.22
N PRO A 58 14.60 1.47 5.14
CA PRO A 58 15.23 0.40 5.93
C PRO A 58 14.28 -0.35 6.86
N LYS A 59 13.11 0.23 7.14
CA LYS A 59 12.06 -0.39 7.96
C LYS A 59 11.00 -1.12 7.13
N ALA A 60 10.98 -0.93 5.83
CA ALA A 60 10.03 -1.58 4.95
C ALA A 60 10.61 -2.91 4.46
N GLN A 61 9.87 -4.00 4.66
CA GLN A 61 10.26 -5.32 4.19
C GLN A 61 9.16 -5.88 3.31
N ILE A 62 9.46 -6.11 2.03
CA ILE A 62 8.47 -6.58 1.04
C ILE A 62 8.36 -8.11 1.02
N PHE A 63 9.43 -8.82 1.42
CA PHE A 63 9.52 -10.29 1.39
C PHE A 63 9.68 -10.90 2.80
N ASN A 64 8.84 -10.49 3.76
CA ASN A 64 8.99 -10.87 5.18
C ASN A 64 7.94 -11.85 5.72
N GLY A 65 7.15 -12.50 4.86
CA GLY A 65 6.13 -13.43 5.30
C GLY A 65 5.72 -14.45 4.24
N ASP A 66 4.87 -15.39 4.64
CA ASP A 66 4.38 -16.48 3.78
C ASP A 66 3.39 -16.01 2.70
N ARG A 67 2.99 -14.73 2.74
CA ARG A 67 2.06 -14.12 1.79
C ARG A 67 2.65 -12.87 1.16
N PRO A 68 2.40 -12.63 -0.14
CA PRO A 68 2.85 -11.40 -0.80
C PRO A 68 2.30 -10.15 -0.10
N PHE A 69 3.16 -9.14 0.09
CA PHE A 69 2.80 -7.88 0.75
C PHE A 69 1.58 -7.21 0.11
N GLY A 70 1.52 -7.16 -1.22
CA GLY A 70 0.41 -6.54 -1.95
C GLY A 70 -0.93 -7.24 -1.71
N LEU A 71 -0.92 -8.57 -1.54
CA LEU A 71 -2.14 -9.32 -1.21
C LEU A 71 -2.63 -8.95 0.19
N VAL A 72 -1.72 -8.89 1.17
CA VAL A 72 -2.07 -8.50 2.55
C VAL A 72 -2.55 -7.06 2.60
N GLY A 73 -1.86 -6.14 1.91
CA GLY A 73 -2.24 -4.73 1.82
C GLY A 73 -3.65 -4.54 1.25
N MET A 74 -3.94 -5.15 0.08
CA MET A 74 -5.27 -5.08 -0.53
C MET A 74 -6.36 -5.67 0.35
N GLN A 75 -6.06 -6.74 1.10
CA GLN A 75 -7.01 -7.31 2.04
C GLN A 75 -7.33 -6.33 3.17
N LEU A 76 -6.33 -5.70 3.77
CA LEU A 76 -6.51 -4.69 4.84
C LEU A 76 -7.26 -3.46 4.33
N GLU A 77 -6.94 -2.97 3.12
CA GLU A 77 -7.68 -1.88 2.47
C GLU A 77 -9.16 -2.23 2.30
N GLY A 78 -9.46 -3.44 1.81
CA GLY A 78 -10.83 -3.93 1.65
C GLY A 78 -11.58 -4.02 2.98
N GLU A 79 -10.92 -4.47 4.05
CA GLU A 79 -11.50 -4.55 5.40
C GLU A 79 -11.83 -3.16 5.95
N ILE A 80 -10.92 -2.20 5.81
CA ILE A 80 -11.14 -0.80 6.21
C ILE A 80 -12.35 -0.22 5.50
N LEU A 81 -12.43 -0.36 4.18
CA LEU A 81 -13.55 0.15 3.39
C LEU A 81 -14.88 -0.49 3.81
N GLN A 82 -14.90 -1.81 4.06
CA GLN A 82 -16.11 -2.49 4.53
C GLN A 82 -16.61 -1.97 5.88
N ILE A 83 -15.69 -1.74 6.83
CA ILE A 83 -16.04 -1.21 8.16
C ILE A 83 -16.59 0.21 8.02
N ALA A 84 -15.88 1.10 7.31
CA ALA A 84 -16.29 2.48 7.11
C ALA A 84 -17.65 2.57 6.40
N MET A 85 -17.85 1.80 5.33
CA MET A 85 -19.13 1.75 4.62
C MET A 85 -20.28 1.23 5.51
N LYS A 86 -20.02 0.25 6.39
CA LYS A 86 -21.01 -0.24 7.34
C LYS A 86 -21.41 0.85 8.33
N GLN A 87 -20.47 1.64 8.83
CA GLN A 87 -20.75 2.77 9.72
C GLN A 87 -21.57 3.84 9.00
N LEU A 88 -21.19 4.22 7.78
CA LEU A 88 -21.93 5.20 6.97
C LEU A 88 -23.36 4.74 6.67
N ARG A 89 -23.56 3.46 6.37
CA ARG A 89 -24.90 2.88 6.19
C ARG A 89 -25.76 3.01 7.46
N LEU A 90 -25.18 2.81 8.65
CA LEU A 90 -25.92 2.97 9.92
C LEU A 90 -26.34 4.42 10.19
N LEU A 91 -25.64 5.38 9.58
CA LEU A 91 -25.95 6.81 9.61
C LEU A 91 -26.85 7.25 8.45
N ASP A 92 -27.40 6.31 7.66
CA ASP A 92 -28.19 6.56 6.45
C ASP A 92 -27.45 7.42 5.40
N VAL A 93 -26.12 7.29 5.35
CA VAL A 93 -25.27 7.95 4.36
C VAL A 93 -25.04 7.01 3.18
N PHE A 94 -25.49 7.44 2.00
CA PHE A 94 -25.14 6.77 0.75
C PHE A 94 -23.65 6.95 0.44
N ALA A 95 -22.94 5.82 0.27
CA ALA A 95 -21.51 5.75 0.06
C ALA A 95 -21.17 4.69 -0.99
N LEU A 96 -20.20 4.99 -1.88
CA LEU A 96 -19.72 4.08 -2.92
C LEU A 96 -18.20 3.86 -2.79
N PRO A 97 -17.71 2.62 -2.81
CA PRO A 97 -16.27 2.36 -2.80
C PRO A 97 -15.70 2.63 -4.20
N ILE A 98 -14.59 3.34 -4.28
CA ILE A 98 -13.83 3.63 -5.49
C ILE A 98 -12.36 3.32 -5.20
N HIS A 99 -11.87 2.17 -5.66
CA HIS A 99 -10.52 1.68 -5.36
C HIS A 99 -10.26 1.64 -3.84
N ASP A 100 -9.40 2.51 -3.34
CA ASP A 100 -8.97 2.71 -1.96
C ASP A 100 -9.71 3.86 -1.25
N ALA A 101 -10.75 4.42 -1.88
CA ALA A 101 -11.51 5.57 -1.39
C ALA A 101 -13.02 5.27 -1.29
N ILE A 102 -13.73 6.16 -0.58
CA ILE A 102 -15.20 6.16 -0.51
C ILE A 102 -15.71 7.49 -1.05
N ALA A 103 -16.62 7.42 -2.02
CA ALA A 103 -17.36 8.56 -2.52
C ALA A 103 -18.65 8.75 -1.72
N VAL A 104 -18.86 9.97 -1.23
CA VAL A 104 -20.08 10.43 -0.54
C VAL A 104 -20.51 11.79 -1.08
N ASN A 105 -21.73 12.21 -0.77
CA ASN A 105 -22.13 13.61 -0.96
C ASN A 105 -21.26 14.53 -0.09
N GLU A 106 -20.86 15.69 -0.60
CA GLU A 106 -20.01 16.67 0.08
C GLU A 106 -20.49 17.01 1.50
N LYS A 107 -21.81 17.11 1.72
CA LYS A 107 -22.38 17.39 3.06
C LYS A 107 -22.05 16.33 4.12
N ASN A 108 -21.68 15.11 3.68
CA ASN A 108 -21.34 13.98 4.53
C ASN A 108 -19.82 13.72 4.57
N TYR A 109 -19.01 14.64 4.04
CA TYR A 109 -17.55 14.50 3.98
C TYR A 109 -16.95 14.20 5.36
N GLU A 110 -17.30 14.99 6.38
CA GLU A 110 -16.75 14.79 7.73
C GLU A 110 -17.16 13.44 8.34
N LEU A 111 -18.40 12.99 8.09
CA LEU A 111 -18.85 11.66 8.53
C LEU A 111 -18.07 10.54 7.86
N ALA A 112 -17.81 10.66 6.55
CA ALA A 112 -17.02 9.68 5.80
C ALA A 112 -15.55 9.69 6.21
N LYS A 113 -14.98 10.87 6.46
CA LYS A 113 -13.62 11.02 6.98
C LYS A 113 -13.47 10.35 8.33
N SER A 114 -14.34 10.67 9.30
CA SER A 114 -14.30 10.03 10.62
C SER A 114 -14.51 8.52 10.53
N ALA A 115 -15.44 8.04 9.70
CA ALA A 115 -15.65 6.61 9.52
C ALA A 115 -14.42 5.89 8.95
N MET A 116 -13.71 6.52 7.99
CA MET A 116 -12.47 6.00 7.42
C MET A 116 -11.33 5.98 8.44
N GLU A 117 -11.17 7.05 9.23
CA GLU A 117 -10.16 7.15 10.29
C GLU A 117 -10.39 6.10 11.39
N ASP A 118 -11.63 5.93 11.84
CA ASP A 118 -12.02 4.95 12.85
C ASP A 118 -11.82 3.51 12.35
N ALA A 119 -12.22 3.23 11.11
CA ALA A 119 -12.02 1.93 10.48
C ALA A 119 -10.53 1.60 10.33
N TRP A 120 -9.72 2.57 9.86
CA TRP A 120 -8.28 2.42 9.74
C TRP A 120 -7.64 2.13 11.10
N TYR A 121 -8.00 2.90 12.14
CA TYR A 121 -7.46 2.70 13.48
C TYR A 121 -7.83 1.32 14.01
N HIS A 122 -9.08 0.89 13.84
CA HIS A 122 -9.54 -0.43 14.28
C HIS A 122 -8.73 -1.57 13.66
N VAL A 123 -8.51 -1.52 12.34
CA VAL A 123 -7.77 -2.54 11.59
C VAL A 123 -6.27 -2.50 11.90
N MET A 124 -5.69 -1.31 12.08
CA MET A 124 -4.24 -1.15 12.28
C MET A 124 -3.79 -1.33 13.73
N ASN A 125 -4.67 -1.11 14.72
CA ASN A 125 -4.34 -1.18 16.14
C ASN A 125 -3.66 -2.50 16.58
N PRO A 126 -4.06 -3.69 16.09
CA PRO A 126 -3.36 -4.94 16.41
C PRO A 126 -1.90 -5.00 15.91
N PHE A 127 -1.58 -4.30 14.82
CA PHE A 127 -0.24 -4.31 14.21
C PHE A 127 0.63 -3.18 14.74
N HIS A 128 0.04 -1.98 14.88
CA HIS A 128 0.71 -0.77 15.29
C HIS A 128 -0.16 0.02 16.29
N PRO A 129 -0.17 -0.36 17.58
CA PRO A 129 -1.03 0.25 18.59
C PRO A 129 -0.76 1.75 18.84
N THR A 130 0.42 2.22 18.44
CA THR A 130 0.85 3.62 18.59
C THR A 130 0.66 4.43 17.32
N ALA A 131 0.15 3.82 16.24
CA ALA A 131 -0.10 4.51 14.98
C ALA A 131 -1.27 5.49 15.16
N LYS A 132 -1.08 6.72 14.72
CA LYS A 132 -2.09 7.79 14.77
C LYS A 132 -2.47 8.19 13.36
N THR A 133 -3.75 8.38 13.11
CA THR A 133 -4.22 9.13 11.96
C THR A 133 -3.82 10.59 12.18
N PHE A 134 -3.03 11.16 11.27
CA PHE A 134 -2.69 12.58 11.33
C PHE A 134 -3.76 13.35 10.55
N VAL A 135 -4.46 14.24 11.25
CA VAL A 135 -5.31 15.25 10.62
C VAL A 135 -4.39 16.37 10.15
N GLY A 136 -4.15 16.42 8.84
CA GLY A 136 -3.53 17.55 8.15
C GLY A 136 -4.60 18.39 7.47
#